data_AF-A0A2N6LEP3-F1
#
_entry.id   AF-A0A2N6LEP3-F1
#
_cell.length_a   1.000
_cell.length_b   1.000
_cell.length_c   1.000
_cell.angle_alpha   90.00
_cell.angle_beta   90.00
_cell.angle_gamma   90.00
#
_symmetry.space_group_name_H-M   'P 1'
#
loop_
_entity.id
_entity.type
_entity.pdbx_description
1 polymer ?
#
loop_
_entity_poly.entity_id
_entity_poly.type
_entity_poly.pdbx_seq_one_letter_code
_entity_poly.pdbx_strand_id
1 'polypeptide(L)'
;MLIGASIVLMQPYIAAALSSQEIERIGKEITVQIVDDQTPPATGSGVIIRRSGNSYTVLTAYHVVKEGKKYQVITPDQQSYTVNNVKHLQGLDLALVEFSSSKPYNVAKIGDSDLATATTTVYVGGFPAKTAAISNPYFSFNKGQVNANGAAQRDGYNLIYENKTLNGMSGGPVLNEKGELVGVHGRADEQEIGIGTTINVALQKMVAVGVDVGGRSYTRNSTLPTAPKADDFFIKAYDSYRNKDYQGAIANYTQAIRLNPRYANAYYNRGIARSDIGDKQGAIADYTQTVKINPRHDDAYYNRGLVYYELKNYQAAIADYNESLKINPNAEDAYLNRGLARYELKDIQGAMADYNQALKINPNYDKGYYNRGLARSASGDKKG
;
A
#
# COMPACT_ATOMS: atom_id res chain seq x y z
N MET A 1 37.42 49.50 -26.70
CA MET A 1 37.29 48.54 -25.59
C MET A 1 35.87 47.98 -25.62
N LEU A 2 35.69 46.80 -26.22
CA LEU A 2 34.41 46.08 -26.18
C LEU A 2 34.49 45.06 -25.05
N ILE A 3 33.69 45.25 -24.02
CA ILE A 3 33.54 44.28 -22.92
C ILE A 3 32.41 43.34 -23.34
N GLY A 4 32.77 42.14 -23.77
CA GLY A 4 31.80 41.08 -24.07
C GLY A 4 31.29 40.46 -22.77
N ALA A 5 29.99 40.58 -22.52
CA ALA A 5 29.32 39.83 -21.45
C ALA A 5 28.96 38.43 -21.97
N SER A 6 29.59 37.39 -21.42
CA SER A 6 29.21 36.00 -21.67
C SER A 6 27.99 35.64 -20.82
N ILE A 7 26.85 35.44 -21.47
CA ILE A 7 25.65 34.86 -20.86
C ILE A 7 25.82 33.35 -20.92
N VAL A 8 26.02 32.70 -19.76
CA VAL A 8 25.97 31.25 -19.64
C VAL A 8 24.50 30.84 -19.52
N LEU A 9 23.95 30.26 -20.59
CA LEU A 9 22.66 29.60 -20.56
C LEU A 9 22.82 28.22 -19.91
N MET A 10 22.51 28.11 -18.61
CA MET A 10 22.30 26.80 -17.98
C MET A 10 20.92 26.28 -18.38
N GLN A 11 20.87 25.27 -19.24
CA GLN A 11 19.65 24.49 -19.44
C GLN A 11 19.38 23.67 -18.17
N PRO A 12 18.17 23.71 -17.58
CA PRO A 12 17.84 22.85 -16.46
C PRO A 12 17.79 21.40 -16.95
N TYR A 13 18.74 20.58 -16.48
CA TYR A 13 18.65 19.13 -16.60
C TYR A 13 17.47 18.65 -15.77
N ILE A 14 16.34 18.38 -16.42
CA ILE A 14 15.28 17.59 -15.82
C ILE A 14 15.79 16.14 -15.85
N ALA A 15 16.25 15.63 -14.72
CA ALA A 15 16.53 14.20 -14.59
C ALA A 15 15.23 13.45 -14.93
N ALA A 16 15.22 12.72 -16.04
CA ALA A 16 14.08 11.90 -16.43
C ALA A 16 13.81 10.87 -15.32
N ALA A 17 12.55 10.72 -14.92
CA ALA A 17 12.14 9.67 -14.00
C ALA A 17 12.51 8.29 -14.58
N LEU A 18 12.96 7.37 -13.72
CA LEU A 18 13.29 6.02 -14.17
C LEU A 18 12.02 5.30 -14.64
N SER A 19 12.17 4.41 -15.63
CA SER A 19 11.09 3.50 -16.01
C SER A 19 10.80 2.50 -14.87
N SER A 20 9.56 2.00 -14.80
CA SER A 20 9.20 0.99 -13.79
C SER A 20 10.10 -0.26 -13.83
N GLN A 21 10.58 -0.66 -15.01
CA GLN A 21 11.49 -1.79 -15.17
C GLN A 21 12.89 -1.51 -14.59
N GLU A 22 13.39 -0.28 -14.72
CA GLU A 22 14.65 0.13 -14.10
C GLU A 22 14.53 0.17 -12.57
N ILE A 23 13.41 0.65 -12.05
CA ILE A 23 13.14 0.66 -10.60
C ILE A 23 12.98 -0.77 -10.08
N GLU A 24 12.30 -1.65 -10.82
CA GLU A 24 12.19 -3.07 -10.46
C GLU A 24 13.57 -3.74 -10.40
N ARG A 25 14.44 -3.49 -11.38
CA ARG A 25 15.81 -3.99 -11.39
C ARG A 25 16.58 -3.51 -10.15
N ILE A 26 16.51 -2.21 -9.84
CA ILE A 26 17.14 -1.65 -8.63
C ILE A 26 16.58 -2.37 -7.38
N GLY A 27 15.27 -2.50 -7.26
CA GLY A 27 14.60 -3.18 -6.16
C GLY A 27 15.08 -4.62 -6.00
N LYS A 28 15.18 -5.37 -7.09
CA LYS A 28 15.65 -6.76 -7.08
C LYS A 28 17.11 -6.88 -6.66
N GLU A 29 17.97 -5.96 -7.07
CA GLU A 29 19.41 -6.00 -6.79
C GLU A 29 19.78 -5.64 -5.34
N ILE A 30 18.92 -4.89 -4.65
CA ILE A 30 19.14 -4.47 -3.25
C ILE A 30 18.36 -5.31 -2.23
N THR A 31 17.43 -6.16 -2.68
CA THR A 31 16.56 -6.94 -1.79
C THR A 31 17.09 -8.35 -1.60
N VAL A 32 17.06 -8.82 -0.36
CA VAL A 32 17.37 -10.19 0.02
C VAL A 32 16.13 -10.89 0.56
N GLN A 33 16.08 -12.20 0.43
CA GLN A 33 15.12 -13.02 1.18
C GLN A 33 15.76 -13.43 2.51
N ILE A 34 15.00 -13.33 3.60
CA ILE A 34 15.41 -13.78 4.92
C ILE A 34 14.61 -15.04 5.23
N VAL A 35 15.29 -16.11 5.59
CA VAL A 35 14.69 -17.43 5.83
C VAL A 35 15.08 -17.91 7.22
N ASP A 36 14.12 -18.32 8.04
CA ASP A 36 14.40 -18.93 9.33
C ASP A 36 14.73 -20.42 9.21
N ASP A 37 15.25 -21.01 10.28
CA ASP A 37 15.62 -22.42 10.34
C ASP A 37 14.45 -23.37 10.70
N GLN A 38 13.20 -22.89 10.68
CA GLN A 38 12.04 -23.69 11.03
C GLN A 38 11.58 -24.61 9.88
N THR A 39 10.69 -25.54 10.21
CA THR A 39 10.05 -26.43 9.25
C THR A 39 8.52 -26.40 9.44
N PRO A 40 7.74 -25.87 8.48
CA PRO A 40 8.20 -25.20 7.26
C PRO A 40 8.91 -23.87 7.58
N PRO A 41 9.85 -23.41 6.73
CA PRO A 41 10.57 -22.18 6.98
C PRO A 41 9.65 -20.97 6.84
N ALA A 42 9.71 -20.07 7.82
CA ALA A 42 9.14 -18.74 7.67
C ALA A 42 10.09 -17.88 6.84
N THR A 43 9.52 -17.07 5.94
CA THR A 43 10.30 -16.19 5.06
C THR A 43 9.84 -14.75 5.18
N GLY A 44 10.80 -13.84 5.10
CA GLY A 44 10.57 -12.41 4.91
C GLY A 44 11.53 -11.82 3.90
N SER A 45 11.53 -10.50 3.80
CA SER A 45 12.39 -9.74 2.91
C SER A 45 13.28 -8.79 3.71
N GLY A 46 14.35 -8.30 3.10
CA GLY A 46 15.22 -7.29 3.69
C GLY A 46 15.90 -6.46 2.62
N VAL A 47 16.34 -5.25 2.97
CA VAL A 47 17.03 -4.33 2.06
C VAL A 47 18.47 -4.16 2.47
N ILE A 48 19.42 -4.38 1.56
CA ILE A 48 20.84 -4.10 1.80
C ILE A 48 21.03 -2.58 1.84
N ILE A 49 21.32 -2.04 3.02
CA ILE A 49 21.45 -0.58 3.24
C ILE A 49 22.88 -0.12 3.48
N ARG A 50 23.81 -1.05 3.72
CA ARG A 50 25.22 -0.73 3.94
C ARG A 50 26.14 -1.91 3.60
N ARG A 51 27.35 -1.58 3.16
CA ARG A 51 28.50 -2.48 3.08
C ARG A 51 29.70 -1.86 3.78
N SER A 52 30.38 -2.62 4.64
CA SER A 52 31.65 -2.25 5.29
C SER A 52 32.64 -3.40 5.15
N GLY A 53 33.59 -3.28 4.22
CA GLY A 53 34.43 -4.41 3.82
C GLY A 53 33.59 -5.55 3.23
N ASN A 54 33.67 -6.73 3.85
CA ASN A 54 32.86 -7.89 3.47
C ASN A 54 31.57 -8.03 4.29
N SER A 55 31.32 -7.15 5.27
CA SER A 55 30.09 -7.18 6.06
C SER A 55 29.01 -6.33 5.40
N TYR A 56 27.80 -6.88 5.31
CA TYR A 56 26.61 -6.21 4.78
C TYR A 56 25.56 -6.06 5.89
N THR A 57 24.97 -4.87 5.97
CA THR A 57 23.83 -4.60 6.85
C THR A 57 22.55 -4.57 6.04
N VAL A 58 21.59 -5.38 6.46
CA VAL A 58 20.25 -5.50 5.90
C VAL A 58 19.24 -4.91 6.87
N LEU A 59 18.39 -4.00 6.40
CA LEU A 59 17.25 -3.49 7.15
C LEU A 59 16.02 -4.33 6.82
N THR A 60 15.29 -4.78 7.84
CA THR A 60 14.09 -5.61 7.69
C THR A 60 13.08 -5.27 8.80
N ALA A 61 11.90 -5.89 8.78
CA ALA A 61 10.92 -5.77 9.85
C ALA A 61 11.30 -6.63 11.06
N TYR A 62 10.98 -6.18 12.28
CA TYR A 62 11.28 -6.93 13.51
C TYR A 62 10.64 -8.32 13.50
N HIS A 63 9.38 -8.41 13.09
CA HIS A 63 8.64 -9.68 13.08
C HIS A 63 9.16 -10.71 12.05
N VAL A 64 10.03 -10.30 11.11
CA VAL A 64 10.73 -11.21 10.19
C VAL A 64 11.86 -11.94 10.90
N VAL A 65 12.56 -11.26 11.82
CA VAL A 65 13.71 -11.79 12.56
C VAL A 65 13.48 -11.78 14.08
N LYS A 66 12.65 -12.69 14.57
CA LYS A 66 12.32 -12.86 15.99
C LYS A 66 13.51 -13.40 16.79
N GLU A 67 13.53 -13.08 18.09
CA GLU A 67 14.55 -13.56 19.03
C GLU A 67 14.58 -15.09 19.14
N GLY A 68 15.76 -15.65 19.41
CA GLY A 68 15.95 -17.08 19.67
C GLY A 68 15.95 -17.99 18.43
N LYS A 69 15.92 -17.42 17.23
CA LYS A 69 15.95 -18.16 15.95
C LYS A 69 17.26 -17.93 15.19
N LYS A 70 17.60 -18.85 14.28
CA LYS A 70 18.69 -18.65 13.31
C LYS A 70 18.13 -18.33 11.94
N TYR A 71 18.90 -17.55 11.20
CA TYR A 71 18.48 -17.01 9.92
C TYR A 71 19.55 -17.19 8.86
N GLN A 72 19.09 -17.38 7.62
CA GLN A 72 19.90 -17.29 6.41
C GLN A 72 19.41 -16.10 5.58
N VAL A 73 20.35 -15.42 4.93
CA VAL A 73 20.11 -14.41 3.90
C VAL A 73 20.34 -15.04 2.55
N ILE A 74 19.32 -15.03 1.70
CA ILE A 74 19.41 -15.42 0.30
C ILE A 74 19.53 -14.15 -0.55
N THR A 75 20.65 -13.99 -1.22
CA THR A 75 20.98 -12.80 -2.03
C THR A 75 20.37 -12.88 -3.43
N PRO A 76 20.37 -11.77 -4.22
CA PRO A 76 19.79 -11.74 -5.56
C PRO A 76 20.34 -12.82 -6.51
N ASP A 77 21.62 -13.18 -6.35
CA ASP A 77 22.29 -14.26 -7.09
C ASP A 77 22.09 -15.66 -6.47
N GLN A 78 21.07 -15.80 -5.61
CA GLN A 78 20.61 -17.04 -4.97
C GLN A 78 21.66 -17.72 -4.08
N GLN A 79 22.65 -16.97 -3.59
CA GLN A 79 23.59 -17.47 -2.59
C GLN A 79 23.00 -17.36 -1.20
N SER A 80 23.31 -18.33 -0.34
CA SER A 80 22.84 -18.37 1.04
C SER A 80 23.98 -18.03 2.00
N TYR A 81 23.73 -17.10 2.92
CA TYR A 81 24.68 -16.66 3.93
C TYR A 81 24.06 -16.70 5.32
N THR A 82 24.81 -17.22 6.28
CA THR A 82 24.37 -17.23 7.68
C THR A 82 24.36 -15.82 8.24
N VAL A 83 23.27 -15.51 8.94
CA VAL A 83 23.15 -14.26 9.69
C VAL A 83 24.11 -14.32 10.88
N ASN A 84 25.03 -13.36 10.92
CA ASN A 84 26.03 -13.24 11.97
C ASN A 84 25.44 -12.56 13.21
N ASN A 85 24.54 -11.60 13.01
CA ASN A 85 24.04 -10.72 14.06
C ASN A 85 22.64 -10.18 13.70
N VAL A 86 21.81 -10.02 14.72
CA VAL A 86 20.49 -9.38 14.62
C VAL A 86 20.39 -8.31 15.70
N LYS A 87 20.07 -7.08 15.30
CA LYS A 87 19.86 -5.95 16.22
C LYS A 87 18.47 -5.34 16.01
N HIS A 88 17.61 -5.46 17.02
CA HIS A 88 16.27 -4.88 16.99
C HIS A 88 16.28 -3.39 17.34
N LEU A 89 15.47 -2.60 16.60
CA LEU A 89 15.32 -1.17 16.85
C LEU A 89 14.16 -0.94 17.83
N GLN A 90 14.47 -0.74 19.11
CA GLN A 90 13.45 -0.64 20.17
C GLN A 90 12.31 0.35 19.85
N GLY A 91 11.06 -0.09 19.95
CA GLY A 91 9.88 0.74 19.71
C GLY A 91 9.51 0.92 18.25
N LEU A 92 10.20 0.25 17.31
CA LEU A 92 9.81 0.11 15.91
C LEU A 92 9.73 -1.38 15.56
N ASP A 93 8.84 -1.74 14.63
CA ASP A 93 8.82 -3.06 14.00
C ASP A 93 9.94 -3.17 12.95
N LEU A 94 11.18 -2.88 13.35
CA LEU A 94 12.37 -2.90 12.50
C LEU A 94 13.55 -3.61 13.17
N ALA A 95 14.38 -4.23 12.34
CA ALA A 95 15.60 -4.90 12.74
C ALA A 95 16.71 -4.74 11.70
N LEU A 96 17.95 -4.86 12.19
CA LEU A 96 19.14 -4.95 11.38
C LEU A 96 19.67 -6.37 11.41
N VAL A 97 20.05 -6.87 10.25
CA VAL A 97 20.63 -8.20 10.04
C VAL A 97 21.99 -8.03 9.39
N GLU A 98 23.00 -8.76 9.84
CA GLU A 98 24.34 -8.72 9.26
C GLU A 98 24.74 -10.08 8.67
N PHE A 99 25.32 -10.06 7.46
CA PHE A 99 25.93 -11.23 6.83
C PHE A 99 27.26 -10.85 6.18
N SER A 100 28.12 -11.85 5.93
CA SER A 100 29.45 -11.62 5.35
C SER A 100 29.55 -12.23 3.95
N SER A 101 30.02 -11.45 2.98
CA SER A 101 30.34 -11.94 1.63
C SER A 101 31.45 -11.12 0.98
N SER A 102 32.32 -11.78 0.22
CA SER A 102 33.31 -11.12 -0.64
C SER A 102 32.71 -10.64 -1.97
N LYS A 103 31.55 -11.19 -2.38
CA LYS A 103 30.85 -10.76 -3.59
C LYS A 103 30.33 -9.33 -3.46
N PRO A 104 30.31 -8.54 -4.56
CA PRO A 104 29.76 -7.19 -4.54
C PRO A 104 28.24 -7.19 -4.73
N TYR A 105 27.50 -6.91 -3.67
CA TYR A 105 26.05 -6.67 -3.73
C TYR A 105 25.76 -5.18 -3.71
N ASN A 106 24.71 -4.79 -4.44
CA ASN A 106 24.27 -3.40 -4.51
C ASN A 106 23.67 -2.96 -3.18
N VAL A 107 23.98 -1.72 -2.81
CA VAL A 107 23.47 -1.08 -1.60
C VAL A 107 22.40 -0.06 -2.01
N ALA A 108 21.28 -0.05 -1.29
CA ALA A 108 20.18 0.86 -1.54
C ALA A 108 20.62 2.33 -1.48
N LYS A 109 20.27 3.10 -2.50
CA LYS A 109 20.35 4.56 -2.42
C LYS A 109 19.21 5.06 -1.54
N ILE A 110 19.54 5.61 -0.38
CA ILE A 110 18.56 6.17 0.55
C ILE A 110 18.04 7.51 0.02
N GLY A 111 16.72 7.63 -0.13
CA GLY A 111 16.00 8.83 -0.53
C GLY A 111 15.50 9.66 0.65
N ASP A 112 14.79 10.75 0.37
CA ASP A 112 14.15 11.58 1.39
C ASP A 112 12.66 11.25 1.48
N SER A 113 12.28 10.55 2.55
CA SER A 113 10.88 10.16 2.78
C SER A 113 10.00 11.31 3.23
N ASP A 114 10.54 12.45 3.67
CA ASP A 114 9.72 13.60 4.08
C ASP A 114 9.04 14.28 2.89
N LEU A 115 9.49 14.00 1.66
CA LEU A 115 8.90 14.45 0.41
C LEU A 115 7.75 13.57 -0.08
N ALA A 116 7.51 12.41 0.54
CA ALA A 116 6.40 11.54 0.17
C ALA A 116 5.07 12.15 0.63
N THR A 117 4.14 12.31 -0.31
CA THR A 117 2.81 12.90 -0.11
C THR A 117 1.75 12.00 -0.74
N ALA A 118 0.46 12.30 -0.55
CA ALA A 118 -0.64 11.49 -1.09
C ALA A 118 -0.66 11.31 -2.63
N THR A 119 0.19 12.05 -3.38
CA THR A 119 0.33 11.89 -4.83
C THR A 119 1.60 11.14 -5.23
N THR A 120 2.48 10.82 -4.27
CA THR A 120 3.76 10.19 -4.53
C THR A 120 3.56 8.73 -4.96
N THR A 121 3.97 8.41 -6.18
CA THR A 121 4.13 7.03 -6.62
C THR A 121 5.21 6.36 -5.78
N VAL A 122 4.92 5.17 -5.28
CA VAL A 122 5.90 4.28 -4.66
C VAL A 122 5.90 2.92 -5.34
N TYR A 123 6.97 2.18 -5.16
CA TYR A 123 7.08 0.80 -5.62
C TYR A 123 7.50 -0.09 -4.47
N VAL A 124 6.76 -1.17 -4.26
CA VAL A 124 6.98 -2.07 -3.13
C VAL A 124 7.51 -3.40 -3.67
N GLY A 125 8.71 -3.76 -3.23
CA GLY A 125 9.38 -5.00 -3.59
C GLY A 125 9.44 -5.98 -2.43
N GLY A 126 9.53 -7.27 -2.72
CA GLY A 126 9.73 -8.31 -1.70
C GLY A 126 9.55 -9.71 -2.24
N PHE A 127 9.79 -10.70 -1.38
CA PHE A 127 9.66 -12.12 -1.67
C PHE A 127 8.41 -12.70 -1.00
N PRO A 128 7.36 -13.04 -1.76
CA PRO A 128 6.20 -13.72 -1.19
C PRO A 128 6.57 -15.05 -0.54
N ALA A 129 5.90 -15.36 0.56
CA ALA A 129 6.01 -16.64 1.25
C ALA A 129 5.47 -17.78 0.36
N LYS A 130 6.01 -18.98 0.56
CA LYS A 130 5.51 -20.18 -0.13
C LYS A 130 4.06 -20.45 0.25
N THR A 131 3.24 -20.78 -0.74
CA THR A 131 1.84 -21.20 -0.59
C THR A 131 1.58 -22.36 -1.55
N ALA A 132 0.39 -22.96 -1.52
CA ALA A 132 -0.02 -23.94 -2.53
C ALA A 132 0.06 -23.38 -3.97
N ALA A 133 -0.15 -22.07 -4.14
CA ALA A 133 -0.05 -21.39 -5.43
C ALA A 133 1.37 -20.87 -5.75
N ILE A 134 2.24 -20.73 -4.74
CA ILE A 134 3.61 -20.22 -4.88
C ILE A 134 4.58 -21.28 -4.39
N SER A 135 5.03 -22.15 -5.29
CA SER A 135 5.98 -23.23 -4.99
C SER A 135 7.42 -22.72 -4.87
N ASN A 136 7.80 -21.74 -5.69
CA ASN A 136 9.12 -21.11 -5.71
C ASN A 136 9.00 -19.60 -5.44
N PRO A 137 9.70 -19.05 -4.42
CA PRO A 137 9.73 -17.62 -4.17
C PRO A 137 10.29 -16.88 -5.39
N TYR A 138 9.59 -15.84 -5.82
CA TYR A 138 10.04 -14.91 -6.85
C TYR A 138 10.07 -13.50 -6.26
N PHE A 139 10.81 -12.59 -6.87
CA PHE A 139 10.77 -11.19 -6.47
C PHE A 139 9.47 -10.57 -7.01
N SER A 140 8.56 -10.23 -6.10
CA SER A 140 7.32 -9.51 -6.41
C SER A 140 7.58 -8.01 -6.30
N PHE A 141 7.05 -7.25 -7.24
CA PHE A 141 7.26 -5.82 -7.34
C PHE A 141 6.01 -5.15 -7.89
N ASN A 142 5.40 -4.28 -7.10
CA ASN A 142 4.14 -3.63 -7.45
C ASN A 142 4.25 -2.13 -7.32
N LYS A 143 3.71 -1.41 -8.31
CA LYS A 143 3.51 0.04 -8.24
C LYS A 143 2.36 0.34 -7.28
N GLY A 144 2.51 1.39 -6.49
CA GLY A 144 1.51 1.89 -5.56
C GLY A 144 1.54 3.41 -5.48
N GLN A 145 0.68 3.95 -4.61
CA GLN A 145 0.61 5.38 -4.32
C GLN A 145 0.53 5.59 -2.80
N VAL A 146 1.24 6.59 -2.30
CA VAL A 146 1.17 6.96 -0.88
C VAL A 146 -0.21 7.53 -0.56
N ASN A 147 -0.76 7.14 0.57
CA ASN A 147 -2.02 7.65 1.11
C ASN A 147 -1.79 8.63 2.25
N ALA A 148 -0.79 8.35 3.10
CA ALA A 148 -0.42 9.19 4.24
C ALA A 148 1.05 9.01 4.60
N ASN A 149 1.69 10.11 5.00
CA ASN A 149 3.04 10.14 5.54
C ASN A 149 3.07 11.04 6.79
N GLY A 150 3.00 10.41 7.95
CA GLY A 150 2.91 11.08 9.24
C GLY A 150 4.14 10.89 10.12
N ALA A 151 4.05 11.40 11.34
CA ALA A 151 4.96 11.07 12.42
C ALA A 151 4.86 9.59 12.79
N ALA A 152 5.97 9.02 13.25
CA ALA A 152 6.06 7.65 13.76
C ALA A 152 4.93 7.34 14.77
N GLN A 153 4.12 6.32 14.49
CA GLN A 153 3.03 5.87 15.36
C GLN A 153 3.37 4.56 16.06
N ARG A 154 2.36 3.89 16.65
CA ARG A 154 2.51 2.61 17.33
C ARG A 154 3.16 1.60 16.36
N ASP A 155 4.16 0.87 16.84
CA ASP A 155 5.01 -0.06 16.07
C ASP A 155 5.91 0.60 15.00
N GLY A 156 5.97 1.93 14.92
CA GLY A 156 6.87 2.67 14.01
C GLY A 156 6.32 2.90 12.61
N TYR A 157 5.16 2.34 12.29
CA TYR A 157 4.52 2.54 10.99
C TYR A 157 4.01 3.96 10.86
N ASN A 158 4.42 4.62 9.77
CA ASN A 158 4.10 6.02 9.53
C ASN A 158 3.96 6.38 8.06
N LEU A 159 4.06 5.37 7.19
CA LEU A 159 3.78 5.46 5.77
C LEU A 159 2.64 4.50 5.46
N ILE A 160 1.54 5.02 4.90
CA ILE A 160 0.43 4.22 4.37
C ILE A 160 0.43 4.43 2.85
N TYR A 161 0.24 3.35 2.10
CA TYR A 161 0.16 3.39 0.64
C TYR A 161 -0.78 2.30 0.12
N GLU A 162 -1.42 2.58 -1.01
CA GLU A 162 -2.15 1.58 -1.80
C GLU A 162 -1.14 0.75 -2.59
N ASN A 163 -1.06 -0.54 -2.29
CA ASN A 163 -0.24 -1.51 -3.00
C ASN A 163 -0.70 -2.94 -2.70
N LYS A 164 -0.91 -3.73 -3.75
CA LYS A 164 -1.17 -5.16 -3.62
C LYS A 164 0.11 -5.91 -3.26
N THR A 165 0.32 -6.17 -1.98
CA THR A 165 1.45 -7.00 -1.50
C THR A 165 0.96 -8.37 -1.06
N LEU A 166 1.88 -9.35 -1.07
CA LEU A 166 1.63 -10.70 -0.62
C LEU A 166 2.30 -10.97 0.73
N ASN A 167 1.75 -11.90 1.50
CA ASN A 167 2.38 -12.40 2.72
C ASN A 167 3.84 -12.81 2.44
N GLY A 168 4.76 -12.45 3.32
CA GLY A 168 6.21 -12.69 3.17
C GLY A 168 7.02 -11.52 2.60
N MET A 169 6.36 -10.53 1.98
CA MET A 169 7.07 -9.34 1.45
C MET A 169 7.57 -8.37 2.55
N SER A 170 7.16 -8.56 3.80
CA SER A 170 7.55 -7.74 4.95
C SER A 170 9.07 -7.60 5.06
N GLY A 171 9.53 -6.38 5.34
CA GLY A 171 10.94 -5.99 5.36
C GLY A 171 11.54 -5.63 4.00
N GLY A 172 10.77 -5.77 2.91
CA GLY A 172 11.20 -5.38 1.57
C GLY A 172 11.19 -3.86 1.32
N PRO A 173 11.77 -3.39 0.21
CA PRO A 173 11.92 -1.96 -0.06
C PRO A 173 10.61 -1.29 -0.48
N VAL A 174 10.42 -0.06 -0.02
CA VAL A 174 9.50 0.91 -0.62
C VAL A 174 10.35 1.97 -1.33
N LEU A 175 10.27 2.03 -2.66
CA LEU A 175 11.08 2.88 -3.53
C LEU A 175 10.26 4.03 -4.13
N ASN A 176 10.89 5.19 -4.33
CA ASN A 176 10.32 6.29 -5.11
C ASN A 176 10.61 6.12 -6.63
N GLU A 177 10.11 7.05 -7.46
CA GLU A 177 10.29 7.06 -8.93
C GLU A 177 11.76 7.25 -9.40
N LYS A 178 12.67 7.50 -8.46
CA LYS A 178 14.13 7.57 -8.72
C LYS A 178 14.86 6.28 -8.30
N GLY A 179 14.14 5.25 -7.85
CA GLY A 179 14.71 4.02 -7.33
C GLY A 179 15.38 4.18 -5.96
N GLU A 180 15.04 5.23 -5.21
CA GLU A 180 15.60 5.49 -3.89
C GLU A 180 14.70 4.90 -2.80
N LEU A 181 15.32 4.29 -1.79
CA LEU A 181 14.62 3.73 -0.63
C LEU A 181 14.04 4.86 0.21
N VAL A 182 12.71 4.90 0.29
CA VAL A 182 11.94 5.86 1.09
C VAL A 182 11.19 5.21 2.25
N GLY A 183 11.12 3.88 2.28
CA GLY A 183 10.56 3.15 3.41
C GLY A 183 10.87 1.67 3.37
N VAL A 184 10.54 1.00 4.47
CA VAL A 184 10.58 -0.45 4.61
C VAL A 184 9.16 -0.93 4.77
N HIS A 185 8.75 -1.87 3.92
CA HIS A 185 7.41 -2.44 3.97
C HIS A 185 7.25 -3.24 5.27
N GLY A 186 6.16 -3.00 5.97
CA GLY A 186 5.81 -3.67 7.21
C GLY A 186 4.78 -4.77 6.96
N ARG A 187 3.52 -4.43 7.22
CA ARG A 187 2.37 -5.30 7.04
C ARG A 187 1.50 -4.78 5.91
N ALA A 188 0.63 -5.62 5.39
CA ALA A 188 -0.47 -5.19 4.55
C ALA A 188 -1.76 -5.84 5.00
N ASP A 189 -2.86 -5.16 4.76
CA ASP A 189 -4.19 -5.72 4.94
C ASP A 189 -4.72 -6.29 3.60
N GLU A 190 -5.79 -7.09 3.67
CA GLU A 190 -6.38 -7.77 2.53
C GLU A 190 -6.94 -6.80 1.46
N GLN A 191 -7.12 -5.52 1.79
CA GLN A 191 -7.69 -4.48 0.93
C GLN A 191 -6.65 -3.70 0.09
N GLU A 192 -5.50 -4.32 -0.23
CA GLU A 192 -4.42 -3.70 -1.01
C GLU A 192 -3.82 -2.43 -0.36
N ILE A 193 -3.89 -2.33 0.97
CA ILE A 193 -3.26 -1.24 1.72
C ILE A 193 -2.03 -1.78 2.42
N GLY A 194 -0.87 -1.24 2.03
CA GLY A 194 0.40 -1.49 2.68
C GLY A 194 0.72 -0.41 3.71
N ILE A 195 1.31 -0.84 4.84
CA ILE A 195 1.90 0.05 5.83
C ILE A 195 3.40 -0.20 5.93
N GLY A 196 4.15 0.86 6.20
CA GLY A 196 5.60 0.82 6.27
C GLY A 196 6.17 1.85 7.23
N THR A 197 7.45 1.66 7.56
CA THR A 197 8.22 2.66 8.30
C THR A 197 9.04 3.47 7.31
N THR A 198 8.89 4.79 7.34
CA THR A 198 9.70 5.70 6.50
C THR A 198 11.20 5.55 6.79
N ILE A 199 12.01 5.73 5.77
CA ILE A 199 13.46 5.57 5.92
C ILE A 199 14.07 6.61 6.86
N ASN A 200 13.55 7.84 6.90
CA ASN A 200 14.05 8.88 7.80
C ASN A 200 13.81 8.50 9.28
N VAL A 201 12.66 7.90 9.62
CA VAL A 201 12.39 7.41 10.98
C VAL A 201 13.34 6.25 11.34
N ALA A 202 13.53 5.30 10.42
CA ALA A 202 14.46 4.20 10.64
C ALA A 202 15.89 4.70 10.91
N LEU A 203 16.38 5.63 10.09
CA LEU A 203 17.73 6.18 10.20
C LEU A 203 17.92 6.99 11.49
N GLN A 204 16.94 7.81 11.88
CA GLN A 204 16.98 8.52 13.17
C GLN A 204 17.10 7.53 14.34
N LYS A 205 16.34 6.44 14.31
CA LYS A 205 16.39 5.43 15.37
C LYS A 205 17.71 4.66 15.38
N MET A 206 18.25 4.34 14.20
CA MET A 206 19.57 3.71 14.05
C MET A 206 20.68 4.59 14.66
N VAL A 207 20.70 5.88 14.35
CA VAL A 207 21.66 6.84 14.92
C VAL A 207 21.52 6.91 16.44
N ALA A 208 20.28 6.98 16.95
CA ALA A 208 20.02 7.03 18.39
C ALA A 208 20.52 5.80 19.16
N VAL A 209 20.69 4.65 18.49
CA VAL A 209 21.24 3.41 19.08
C VAL A 209 22.67 3.11 18.61
N GLY A 210 23.38 4.12 18.11
CA GLY A 210 24.80 4.07 17.75
C GLY A 210 25.12 3.26 16.50
N VAL A 211 24.16 3.06 15.60
CA VAL A 211 24.40 2.40 14.30
C VAL A 211 24.85 3.43 13.28
N ASP A 212 26.00 3.19 12.65
CA ASP A 212 26.52 4.05 11.59
C ASP A 212 25.67 3.95 10.32
N VAL A 213 25.07 5.08 9.94
CA VAL A 213 24.25 5.25 8.73
C VAL A 213 25.03 5.83 7.54
N GLY A 214 26.35 5.68 7.53
CA GLY A 214 27.22 6.05 6.40
C GLY A 214 27.50 7.55 6.31
N GLY A 215 27.77 8.20 7.44
CA GLY A 215 28.15 9.62 7.50
C GLY A 215 27.02 10.61 7.22
N ARG A 216 25.78 10.14 7.07
CA ARG A 216 24.61 11.01 6.93
C ARG A 216 24.23 11.56 8.31
N SER A 217 24.38 12.87 8.50
CA SER A 217 23.84 13.55 9.68
C SER A 217 22.32 13.64 9.56
N TYR A 218 21.60 12.69 10.14
CA TYR A 218 20.14 12.77 10.35
C TYR A 218 19.84 13.50 11.65
N THR A 219 20.31 14.74 11.76
CA THR A 219 19.79 15.67 12.75
C THR A 219 18.51 16.27 12.19
N ARG A 220 17.36 15.80 12.67
CA ARG A 220 16.15 16.63 12.54
C ARG A 220 16.42 17.89 13.35
N ASN A 221 16.68 19.01 12.68
CA ASN A 221 16.59 20.33 13.31
C ASN A 221 15.11 20.57 13.67
N SER A 222 14.65 20.00 14.79
CA SER A 222 13.50 20.47 15.54
C SER A 222 13.30 19.60 16.78
N THR A 223 13.88 20.04 17.88
CA THR A 223 13.45 19.70 19.25
C THR A 223 12.11 20.36 19.61
N LEU A 224 11.48 21.08 18.68
CA LEU A 224 10.16 21.67 18.85
C LEU A 224 9.10 20.67 18.38
N PRO A 225 8.11 20.33 19.23
CA PRO A 225 6.93 19.58 18.81
C PRO A 225 6.27 20.31 17.65
N THR A 226 6.32 19.73 16.45
CA THR A 226 5.53 20.23 15.33
C THR A 226 4.08 19.83 15.57
N ALA A 227 3.14 20.76 15.41
CA ALA A 227 1.71 20.46 15.50
C ALA A 227 1.36 19.26 14.61
N PRO A 228 0.50 18.31 15.07
CA PRO A 228 0.16 17.15 14.27
C PRO A 228 -0.46 17.55 12.92
N LYS A 229 -0.04 16.88 11.86
CA LYS A 229 -0.55 17.06 10.49
C LYS A 229 -1.81 16.22 10.27
N ALA A 230 -2.53 16.47 9.17
CA ALA A 230 -3.69 15.67 8.79
C ALA A 230 -3.36 14.17 8.71
N ASP A 231 -2.22 13.84 8.10
CA ASP A 231 -1.72 12.47 7.94
C ASP A 231 -1.51 11.75 9.27
N ASP A 232 -1.12 12.47 10.34
CA ASP A 232 -0.98 11.88 11.68
C ASP A 232 -2.32 11.36 12.20
N PHE A 233 -3.39 12.12 11.99
CA PHE A 233 -4.73 11.69 12.37
C PHE A 233 -5.28 10.63 11.42
N PHE A 234 -4.95 10.70 10.14
CA PHE A 234 -5.34 9.67 9.17
C PHE A 234 -4.75 8.30 9.55
N ILE A 235 -3.47 8.24 9.89
CA ILE A 235 -2.81 6.98 10.28
C ILE A 235 -3.41 6.44 11.60
N LYS A 236 -3.68 7.31 12.59
CA LYS A 236 -4.36 6.91 13.84
C LYS A 236 -5.75 6.36 13.58
N ALA A 237 -6.47 6.97 12.64
CA ALA A 237 -7.81 6.53 12.26
C ALA A 237 -7.77 5.16 11.60
N TYR A 238 -6.79 4.93 10.72
CA TYR A 238 -6.54 3.64 10.10
C TYR A 238 -6.27 2.55 11.14
N ASP A 239 -5.38 2.82 12.10
CA ASP A 239 -5.09 1.89 13.20
C ASP A 239 -6.33 1.62 14.08
N SER A 240 -7.13 2.65 14.36
CA SER A 240 -8.38 2.49 15.12
C SER A 240 -9.37 1.59 14.38
N TYR A 241 -9.52 1.81 13.07
CA TYR A 241 -10.41 1.01 12.20
C TYR A 241 -10.00 -0.46 12.18
N ARG A 242 -8.69 -0.76 12.01
CA ARG A 242 -8.18 -2.14 12.05
C ARG A 242 -8.42 -2.85 13.38
N ASN A 243 -8.38 -2.10 14.48
CA ASN A 243 -8.70 -2.60 15.81
C ASN A 243 -10.21 -2.70 16.08
N LYS A 244 -11.06 -2.47 15.05
CA LYS A 244 -12.52 -2.42 15.12
C LYS A 244 -13.06 -1.32 16.04
N ASP A 245 -12.23 -0.34 16.39
CA ASP A 245 -12.65 0.89 17.06
C ASP A 245 -13.12 1.90 15.99
N TYR A 246 -14.31 1.64 15.45
CA TYR A 246 -14.90 2.45 14.39
C TYR A 246 -15.20 3.87 14.85
N GLN A 247 -15.58 4.06 16.13
CA GLN A 247 -15.84 5.39 16.68
C GLN A 247 -14.55 6.20 16.80
N GLY A 248 -13.47 5.59 17.31
CA GLY A 248 -12.13 6.19 17.33
C GLY A 248 -11.61 6.50 15.92
N ALA A 249 -11.86 5.62 14.95
CA ALA A 249 -11.53 5.87 13.55
C ALA A 249 -12.25 7.10 13.01
N ILE A 250 -13.57 7.20 13.21
CA ILE A 250 -14.38 8.34 12.76
C ILE A 250 -13.89 9.66 13.39
N ALA A 251 -13.57 9.65 14.68
CA ALA A 251 -13.07 10.83 15.38
C ALA A 251 -11.72 11.30 14.80
N ASN A 252 -10.78 10.37 14.58
CA ASN A 252 -9.47 10.68 14.03
C ASN A 252 -9.58 11.12 12.54
N TYR A 253 -10.37 10.46 11.70
CA TYR A 253 -10.59 10.92 10.32
C TYR A 253 -11.23 12.31 10.28
N THR A 254 -12.17 12.60 11.19
CA THR A 254 -12.77 13.94 11.31
C THR A 254 -11.72 15.00 11.61
N GLN A 255 -10.75 14.67 12.48
CA GLN A 255 -9.65 15.56 12.79
C GLN A 255 -8.68 15.73 11.60
N ALA A 256 -8.40 14.66 10.85
CA ALA A 256 -7.62 14.74 9.60
C ALA A 256 -8.30 15.66 8.56
N ILE A 257 -9.61 15.50 8.37
CA ILE A 257 -10.44 16.32 7.48
C ILE A 257 -10.48 17.79 7.94
N ARG A 258 -10.54 18.05 9.25
CA ARG A 258 -10.50 19.42 9.79
C ARG A 258 -9.20 20.14 9.41
N LEU A 259 -8.07 19.42 9.43
CA LEU A 259 -6.76 19.96 9.07
C LEU A 259 -6.54 20.02 7.55
N ASN A 260 -7.12 19.09 6.80
CA ASN A 260 -7.11 19.09 5.34
C ASN A 260 -8.53 18.81 4.78
N PRO A 261 -9.33 19.86 4.50
CA PRO A 261 -10.68 19.70 3.98
C PRO A 261 -10.76 19.11 2.56
N ARG A 262 -9.63 18.96 1.86
CA ARG A 262 -9.53 18.32 0.54
C ARG A 262 -8.94 16.91 0.61
N TYR A 263 -8.92 16.28 1.78
CA TYR A 263 -8.37 14.94 1.96
C TYR A 263 -9.36 13.85 1.54
N ALA A 264 -9.43 13.55 0.23
CA ALA A 264 -10.38 12.57 -0.33
C ALA A 264 -10.35 11.23 0.40
N ASN A 265 -9.17 10.65 0.63
CA ASN A 265 -9.03 9.35 1.29
C ASN A 265 -9.52 9.38 2.74
N ALA A 266 -9.40 10.52 3.45
CA ALA A 266 -9.93 10.64 4.81
C ALA A 266 -11.47 10.65 4.83
N TYR A 267 -12.12 11.31 3.86
CA TYR A 267 -13.57 11.21 3.69
C TYR A 267 -13.97 9.77 3.34
N TYR A 268 -13.32 9.16 2.35
CA TYR A 268 -13.62 7.80 1.91
C TYR A 268 -13.56 6.80 3.07
N ASN A 269 -12.45 6.76 3.81
CA ASN A 269 -12.28 5.82 4.91
C ASN A 269 -13.18 6.14 6.12
N ARG A 270 -13.53 7.41 6.37
CA ARG A 270 -14.57 7.74 7.35
C ARG A 270 -15.94 7.25 6.91
N GLY A 271 -16.23 7.32 5.62
CA GLY A 271 -17.45 6.78 5.03
C GLY A 271 -17.58 5.28 5.24
N ILE A 272 -16.48 4.52 5.05
CA ILE A 272 -16.42 3.09 5.36
C ILE A 272 -16.72 2.85 6.84
N ALA A 273 -15.99 3.52 7.75
CA ALA A 273 -16.19 3.37 9.19
C ALA A 273 -17.62 3.71 9.64
N ARG A 274 -18.26 4.72 9.02
CA ARG A 274 -19.67 5.06 9.26
C ARG A 274 -20.62 3.99 8.75
N SER A 275 -20.36 3.41 7.58
CA SER A 275 -21.13 2.30 7.04
C SER A 275 -21.10 1.10 7.99
N ASP A 276 -19.92 0.76 8.52
CA ASP A 276 -19.72 -0.36 9.45
C ASP A 276 -20.50 -0.22 10.77
N ILE A 277 -20.73 1.00 11.24
CA ILE A 277 -21.58 1.27 12.42
C ILE A 277 -23.05 1.54 12.07
N GLY A 278 -23.43 1.41 10.79
CA GLY A 278 -24.80 1.61 10.31
C GLY A 278 -25.21 3.06 10.06
N ASP A 279 -24.30 4.04 10.15
CA ASP A 279 -24.54 5.44 9.77
C ASP A 279 -24.51 5.61 8.24
N LYS A 280 -25.55 5.10 7.58
CA LYS A 280 -25.67 5.09 6.11
C LYS A 280 -25.71 6.49 5.50
N GLN A 281 -26.38 7.44 6.16
CA GLN A 281 -26.47 8.83 5.66
C GLN A 281 -25.13 9.55 5.79
N GLY A 282 -24.42 9.39 6.92
CA GLY A 282 -23.07 9.91 7.08
C GLY A 282 -22.07 9.29 6.09
N ALA A 283 -22.20 7.99 5.80
CA ALA A 283 -21.39 7.32 4.79
C ALA A 283 -21.63 7.90 3.39
N ILE A 284 -22.88 8.08 2.97
CA ILE A 284 -23.23 8.71 1.69
C ILE A 284 -22.66 10.13 1.59
N ALA A 285 -22.77 10.92 2.66
CA ALA A 285 -22.23 12.29 2.68
C ALA A 285 -20.70 12.30 2.49
N ASP A 286 -19.99 11.39 3.15
CA ASP A 286 -18.55 11.26 3.03
C ASP A 286 -18.12 10.77 1.64
N TYR A 287 -18.73 9.72 1.11
CA TYR A 287 -18.44 9.25 -0.25
C TYR A 287 -18.75 10.33 -1.31
N THR A 288 -19.81 11.12 -1.09
CA THR A 288 -20.13 12.26 -1.96
C THR A 288 -19.05 13.32 -1.95
N GLN A 289 -18.50 13.62 -0.79
CA GLN A 289 -17.39 14.55 -0.68
C GLN A 289 -16.10 13.97 -1.29
N THR A 290 -15.85 12.66 -1.16
CA THR A 290 -14.75 11.97 -1.84
C THR A 290 -14.82 12.16 -3.35
N VAL A 291 -15.93 11.81 -4.00
CA VAL A 291 -16.04 11.92 -5.47
C VAL A 291 -16.08 13.35 -5.96
N LYS A 292 -16.48 14.31 -5.11
CA LYS A 292 -16.36 15.75 -5.41
C LYS A 292 -14.91 16.21 -5.43
N ILE A 293 -14.07 15.69 -4.54
CA ILE A 293 -12.64 16.03 -4.45
C ILE A 293 -11.85 15.26 -5.51
N ASN A 294 -12.12 13.96 -5.66
CA ASN A 294 -11.52 13.06 -6.63
C ASN A 294 -12.61 12.36 -7.46
N PRO A 295 -13.01 12.94 -8.61
CA PRO A 295 -14.04 12.36 -9.48
C PRO A 295 -13.66 11.04 -10.14
N ARG A 296 -12.41 10.58 -10.00
CA ARG A 296 -11.93 9.28 -10.53
C ARG A 296 -11.79 8.21 -9.44
N HIS A 297 -12.32 8.43 -8.24
CA HIS A 297 -12.30 7.44 -7.18
C HIS A 297 -13.43 6.41 -7.40
N ASP A 298 -13.09 5.29 -8.02
CA ASP A 298 -14.05 4.24 -8.39
C ASP A 298 -14.68 3.57 -7.17
N ASP A 299 -13.90 3.24 -6.14
CA ASP A 299 -14.42 2.59 -4.94
C ASP A 299 -15.43 3.46 -4.18
N ALA A 300 -15.25 4.79 -4.21
CA ALA A 300 -16.18 5.71 -3.56
C ALA A 300 -17.55 5.72 -4.24
N TYR A 301 -17.58 5.64 -5.58
CA TYR A 301 -18.84 5.43 -6.31
C TYR A 301 -19.42 4.05 -5.99
N TYR A 302 -18.62 2.99 -6.08
CA TYR A 302 -19.07 1.63 -5.82
C TYR A 302 -19.70 1.49 -4.42
N ASN A 303 -18.99 1.91 -3.37
CA ASN A 303 -19.46 1.82 -1.99
C ASN A 303 -20.65 2.74 -1.70
N ARG A 304 -20.73 3.93 -2.31
CA ARG A 304 -21.94 4.76 -2.21
C ARG A 304 -23.13 4.08 -2.89
N GLY A 305 -22.90 3.41 -4.02
CA GLY A 305 -23.89 2.58 -4.70
C GLY A 305 -24.39 1.41 -3.84
N LEU A 306 -23.50 0.73 -3.11
CA LEU A 306 -23.88 -0.32 -2.15
C LEU A 306 -24.79 0.23 -1.06
N VAL A 307 -24.43 1.36 -0.44
CA VAL A 307 -25.25 1.99 0.61
C VAL A 307 -26.62 2.43 0.05
N TYR A 308 -26.68 2.98 -1.17
CA TYR A 308 -27.97 3.30 -1.81
C TYR A 308 -28.81 2.05 -2.07
N TYR A 309 -28.20 0.96 -2.51
CA TYR A 309 -28.89 -0.32 -2.73
C TYR A 309 -29.50 -0.84 -1.43
N GLU A 310 -28.76 -0.82 -0.32
CA GLU A 310 -29.27 -1.22 0.99
C GLU A 310 -30.42 -0.34 1.50
N LEU A 311 -30.42 0.95 1.12
CA LEU A 311 -31.52 1.88 1.38
C LEU A 311 -32.67 1.73 0.37
N LYS A 312 -32.60 0.74 -0.53
CA LYS A 312 -33.55 0.48 -1.62
C LYS A 312 -33.70 1.63 -2.61
N ASN A 313 -32.72 2.54 -2.66
CA ASN A 313 -32.63 3.58 -3.68
C ASN A 313 -31.89 3.03 -4.91
N TYR A 314 -32.55 2.10 -5.61
CA TYR A 314 -31.94 1.34 -6.69
C TYR A 314 -31.51 2.21 -7.88
N GLN A 315 -32.24 3.29 -8.18
CA GLN A 315 -31.86 4.22 -9.25
C GLN A 315 -30.54 4.94 -8.94
N ALA A 316 -30.37 5.43 -7.70
CA ALA A 316 -29.12 6.07 -7.28
C ALA A 316 -27.97 5.06 -7.26
N ALA A 317 -28.22 3.83 -6.79
CA ALA A 317 -27.23 2.76 -6.83
C ALA A 317 -26.76 2.47 -8.26
N ILE A 318 -27.68 2.33 -9.23
CA ILE A 318 -27.34 2.11 -10.64
C ILE A 318 -26.52 3.27 -11.20
N ALA A 319 -26.85 4.51 -10.87
CA ALA A 319 -26.10 5.68 -11.31
C ALA A 319 -24.65 5.65 -10.81
N ASP A 320 -24.45 5.33 -9.54
CA ASP A 320 -23.12 5.20 -8.95
C ASP A 320 -22.33 4.01 -9.52
N TYR A 321 -22.96 2.84 -9.68
CA TYR A 321 -22.30 1.71 -10.34
C TYR A 321 -21.93 2.02 -11.80
N ASN A 322 -22.72 2.83 -12.51
CA ASN A 322 -22.34 3.28 -13.85
C ASN A 322 -21.09 4.15 -13.84
N GLU A 323 -20.96 5.11 -12.91
CA GLU A 323 -19.76 5.93 -12.79
C GLU A 323 -18.54 5.09 -12.38
N SER A 324 -18.70 4.17 -11.42
CA SER A 324 -17.65 3.21 -11.06
C SER A 324 -17.18 2.40 -12.28
N LEU A 325 -18.10 1.84 -13.06
CA LEU A 325 -17.80 1.05 -14.26
C LEU A 325 -17.23 1.87 -15.44
N LYS A 326 -17.47 3.19 -15.49
CA LYS A 326 -16.77 4.07 -16.44
C LYS A 326 -15.30 4.23 -16.10
N ILE A 327 -14.97 4.23 -14.80
CA ILE A 327 -13.59 4.35 -14.30
C ILE A 327 -12.88 3.00 -14.36
N ASN A 328 -13.54 1.95 -13.87
CA ASN A 328 -13.03 0.57 -13.84
C ASN A 328 -13.99 -0.38 -14.59
N PRO A 329 -13.82 -0.54 -15.91
CA PRO A 329 -14.72 -1.36 -16.72
C PRO A 329 -14.58 -2.88 -16.51
N ASN A 330 -13.61 -3.30 -15.69
CA ASN A 330 -13.34 -4.70 -15.37
C ASN A 330 -13.78 -5.08 -13.94
N ALA A 331 -14.52 -4.23 -13.23
CA ALA A 331 -15.03 -4.55 -11.90
C ALA A 331 -16.25 -5.48 -11.96
N GLU A 332 -16.05 -6.79 -11.83
CA GLU A 332 -17.13 -7.79 -11.88
C GLU A 332 -18.18 -7.59 -10.79
N ASP A 333 -17.77 -7.15 -9.60
CA ASP A 333 -18.66 -6.87 -8.47
C ASP A 333 -19.58 -5.68 -8.75
N ALA A 334 -19.09 -4.65 -9.45
CA ALA A 334 -19.91 -3.51 -9.84
C ALA A 334 -20.97 -3.91 -10.88
N TYR A 335 -20.63 -4.78 -11.84
CA TYR A 335 -21.64 -5.36 -12.74
C TYR A 335 -22.66 -6.20 -11.99
N LEU A 336 -22.23 -7.11 -11.10
CA LEU A 336 -23.15 -7.95 -10.33
C LEU A 336 -24.14 -7.10 -9.52
N ASN A 337 -23.66 -6.09 -8.79
CA ASN A 337 -24.50 -5.26 -7.93
C ASN A 337 -25.40 -4.30 -8.72
N ARG A 338 -24.96 -3.82 -9.89
CA ARG A 338 -25.83 -3.09 -10.82
C ARG A 338 -26.93 -3.99 -11.38
N GLY A 339 -26.59 -5.24 -11.70
CA GLY A 339 -27.55 -6.25 -12.15
C GLY A 339 -28.61 -6.54 -11.07
N LEU A 340 -28.19 -6.67 -9.81
CA LEU A 340 -29.10 -6.82 -8.67
C LEU A 340 -30.05 -5.62 -8.54
N ALA A 341 -29.53 -4.40 -8.62
CA ALA A 341 -30.36 -3.19 -8.57
C ALA A 341 -31.38 -3.11 -9.73
N ARG A 342 -30.97 -3.49 -10.94
CA ARG A 342 -31.86 -3.57 -12.11
C ARG A 342 -32.93 -4.64 -11.94
N TYR A 343 -32.57 -5.80 -11.38
CA TYR A 343 -33.51 -6.88 -11.08
C TYR A 343 -34.59 -6.43 -10.09
N GLU A 344 -34.22 -5.69 -9.03
CA GLU A 344 -35.19 -5.13 -8.08
C GLU A 344 -36.17 -4.15 -8.75
N LEU A 345 -35.69 -3.37 -9.74
CA LEU A 345 -36.50 -2.49 -10.58
C LEU A 345 -37.25 -3.20 -11.71
N LYS A 346 -37.20 -4.53 -11.78
CA LYS A 346 -37.81 -5.38 -12.83
C LYS A 346 -37.25 -5.16 -14.23
N ASP A 347 -36.09 -4.52 -14.36
CA ASP A 347 -35.29 -4.50 -15.58
C ASP A 347 -34.51 -5.82 -15.71
N ILE A 348 -35.24 -6.90 -16.00
CA ILE A 348 -34.68 -8.26 -16.06
C ILE A 348 -33.67 -8.39 -17.20
N GLN A 349 -33.89 -7.72 -18.33
CA GLN A 349 -32.98 -7.74 -19.48
C GLN A 349 -31.65 -7.05 -19.13
N GLY A 350 -31.69 -5.86 -18.53
CA GLY A 350 -30.50 -5.16 -18.08
C GLY A 350 -29.73 -5.93 -16.99
N ALA A 351 -30.45 -6.56 -16.05
CA ALA A 351 -29.85 -7.44 -15.04
C ALA A 351 -29.10 -8.62 -15.68
N MET A 352 -29.73 -9.32 -16.63
CA MET A 352 -29.11 -10.41 -17.37
C MET A 352 -27.84 -9.99 -18.12
N ALA A 353 -27.86 -8.81 -18.76
CA ALA A 353 -26.69 -8.28 -19.45
C ALA A 353 -25.52 -8.04 -18.49
N ASP A 354 -25.80 -7.46 -17.32
CA ASP A 354 -24.79 -7.22 -16.29
C ASP A 354 -24.22 -8.51 -15.71
N TYR A 355 -25.06 -9.49 -15.38
CA TYR A 355 -24.59 -10.79 -14.88
C TYR A 355 -23.73 -11.53 -15.91
N ASN A 356 -24.08 -11.45 -17.21
CA ASN A 356 -23.26 -12.02 -18.27
C ASN A 356 -21.90 -11.32 -18.38
N GLN A 357 -21.86 -10.00 -18.22
CA GLN A 357 -20.61 -9.26 -18.27
C GLN A 357 -19.71 -9.56 -17.06
N ALA A 358 -20.29 -9.66 -15.85
CA ALA A 358 -19.56 -10.11 -14.65
C ALA A 358 -18.94 -11.50 -14.86
N LEU A 359 -19.70 -12.45 -15.43
CA LEU A 359 -19.22 -13.80 -15.71
C LEU A 359 -18.23 -13.88 -16.88
N LYS A 360 -18.25 -12.91 -17.80
CA LYS A 360 -17.22 -12.79 -18.84
C LYS A 360 -15.87 -12.36 -18.25
N ILE A 361 -15.92 -11.47 -17.25
CA ILE A 361 -14.72 -11.00 -16.53
C ILE A 361 -14.21 -12.11 -15.61
N ASN A 362 -15.10 -12.71 -14.82
CA ASN A 362 -14.79 -13.80 -13.90
C ASN A 362 -15.69 -15.01 -14.15
N PRO A 363 -15.26 -15.98 -14.99
CA PRO A 363 -16.02 -17.20 -15.29
C PRO A 363 -16.27 -18.12 -14.10
N ASN A 364 -15.61 -17.93 -12.96
CA ASN A 364 -15.78 -18.73 -11.75
C ASN A 364 -16.65 -18.02 -10.70
N TYR A 365 -17.39 -16.98 -11.09
CA TYR A 365 -18.13 -16.17 -10.13
C TYR A 365 -19.48 -16.77 -9.75
N ASP A 366 -19.52 -17.58 -8.69
CA ASP A 366 -20.70 -18.33 -8.23
C ASP A 366 -21.95 -17.45 -8.07
N LYS A 367 -21.80 -16.27 -7.44
CA LYS A 367 -22.90 -15.31 -7.27
C LYS A 367 -23.48 -14.85 -8.61
N GLY A 368 -22.64 -14.70 -9.63
CA GLY A 368 -23.04 -14.34 -10.99
C GLY A 368 -23.93 -15.40 -11.63
N TYR A 369 -23.58 -16.69 -11.51
CA TYR A 369 -24.41 -17.78 -12.02
C TYR A 369 -25.74 -17.87 -11.28
N TYR A 370 -25.71 -17.78 -9.95
CA TYR A 370 -26.92 -17.82 -9.12
C TYR A 370 -27.90 -16.70 -9.50
N ASN A 371 -27.44 -15.45 -9.51
CA ASN A 371 -28.30 -14.30 -9.83
C ASN A 371 -28.81 -14.33 -11.28
N ARG A 372 -28.00 -14.82 -12.22
CA ARG A 372 -28.44 -15.05 -13.60
C ARG A 372 -29.54 -16.11 -13.69
N GLY A 373 -29.44 -17.20 -12.93
CA GLY A 373 -30.49 -18.23 -12.85
C GLY A 373 -31.81 -17.68 -12.30
N LEU A 374 -31.75 -16.85 -11.26
CA LEU A 374 -32.93 -16.16 -10.72
C LEU A 374 -33.58 -15.23 -11.75
N ALA A 375 -32.78 -14.47 -12.49
CA ALA A 375 -33.28 -13.58 -13.54
C ALA A 375 -33.94 -14.34 -14.70
N ARG A 376 -33.34 -15.46 -15.16
CA ARG A 376 -33.95 -16.34 -16.18
C ARG A 376 -35.29 -16.95 -15.74
N SER A 377 -35.34 -17.43 -14.49
CA SER A 377 -36.58 -17.95 -13.90
C SER A 377 -37.68 -16.88 -13.91
N ALA A 378 -37.33 -15.65 -13.52
CA ALA A 378 -38.25 -14.52 -13.50
C ALA A 378 -38.71 -14.07 -14.89
N SER A 379 -37.90 -14.23 -15.94
CA SER A 379 -38.29 -13.93 -17.32
C SER A 379 -39.09 -15.05 -18.01
N GLY A 380 -39.37 -16.16 -17.32
CA GLY A 380 -40.07 -17.31 -17.90
C GLY A 380 -39.23 -18.12 -18.88
N ASP A 381 -37.94 -17.82 -19.02
CA ASP A 381 -37.01 -18.55 -19.87
C ASP A 381 -36.38 -19.68 -19.05
N LYS A 382 -37.06 -20.83 -19.02
CA LYS A 382 -36.64 -22.01 -18.26
C LYS A 382 -35.61 -22.89 -18.99
N LYS A 383 -34.97 -22.42 -20.07
CA LYS A 383 -33.96 -23.21 -20.78
C LYS A 383 -32.53 -22.91 -20.27
N GLY A 384 -31.90 -23.94 -19.70
CA GLY A 384 -30.44 -24.04 -19.47
C GLY A 384 -30.04 -23.85 -18.02
#